data_AF-A0A846CJ51-F1
#
_entry.id   AF-A0A846CJ51-F1
#
_cell.length_a   1.000
_cell.length_b   1.000
_cell.length_c   1.000
_cell.angle_alpha   90.00
_cell.angle_beta   90.00
_cell.angle_gamma   90.00
#
_symmetry.space_group_name_H-M   'P 1'
#
loop_
_entity.id
_entity.type
_entity.pdbx_description
1 polymer ?
#
loop_
_entity_poly.entity_id
_entity_poly.type
_entity_poly.pdbx_seq_one_letter_code
_entity_poly.pdbx_strand_id
1 'polypeptide(L)'
;MSPLFSWLAGFERFTDRGKKIYSRLYEESVAPKYGVKISEYTRHLAKQICENDIITFKMKQELNLLVFASPEFELYNKVFDDYGFGLMCRSMLLSRIYLLSRFPKLSAFKRRLGFGCEENSSGGTNSFKKAGSNIARTELHLWCRSTIALKDRLNSKVGKQIEDKFSENSEKIRRPTEKDAEFADLVNSRTVAVALRWLYRDLRRVCL
;
A
#
# COMPACT_ATOMS: atom_id res chain seq x y z
N MET A 1 -13.29 -6.70 9.82
CA MET A 1 -13.33 -6.94 11.27
C MET A 1 -12.99 -8.40 11.56
N SER A 2 -12.03 -8.66 12.46
CA SER A 2 -11.63 -10.02 12.86
C SER A 2 -12.66 -10.69 13.79
N PRO A 3 -13.10 -11.94 13.53
CA PRO A 3 -14.05 -12.65 14.40
C PRO A 3 -13.56 -12.83 15.85
N LEU A 4 -12.24 -12.99 16.04
CA LEU A 4 -11.62 -13.14 17.36
C LEU A 4 -11.81 -11.89 18.24
N PHE A 5 -11.47 -10.70 17.71
CA PHE A 5 -11.58 -9.45 18.46
C PHE A 5 -13.04 -9.10 18.76
N SER A 6 -13.98 -9.42 17.85
CA SER A 6 -15.40 -9.24 18.11
C SER A 6 -15.88 -10.11 19.28
N TRP A 7 -15.49 -11.40 19.31
CA TRP A 7 -15.81 -12.28 20.44
C TRP A 7 -15.19 -11.77 21.75
N LEU A 8 -13.92 -11.35 21.73
CA LEU A 8 -13.21 -10.86 22.91
C LEU A 8 -13.85 -9.56 23.46
N ALA A 9 -14.24 -8.66 22.56
CA ALA A 9 -14.93 -7.40 22.88
C ALA A 9 -16.37 -7.60 23.41
N GLY A 10 -16.93 -8.80 23.28
CA GLY A 10 -18.35 -9.04 23.57
C GLY A 10 -19.29 -8.45 22.50
N PHE A 11 -18.76 -8.10 21.32
CA PHE A 11 -19.58 -7.70 20.18
C PHE A 11 -20.18 -8.93 19.53
N GLU A 12 -21.48 -9.12 19.74
CA GLU A 12 -22.22 -10.21 19.12
C GLU A 12 -22.32 -9.99 17.61
N ARG A 13 -21.54 -10.75 16.83
CA ARG A 13 -21.92 -10.98 15.44
C ARG A 13 -23.07 -11.97 15.46
N PHE A 14 -24.19 -11.64 14.82
CA PHE A 14 -25.42 -12.42 14.68
C PHE A 14 -25.24 -13.76 13.94
N THR A 15 -24.33 -14.62 14.40
CA THR A 15 -24.21 -16.01 13.98
C THR A 15 -23.85 -16.85 15.20
N ASP A 16 -24.73 -17.76 15.60
CA ASP A 16 -24.53 -18.62 16.78
C ASP A 16 -23.27 -19.50 16.72
N ARG A 17 -22.78 -19.77 15.50
CA ARG A 17 -21.55 -20.56 15.29
C ARG A 17 -20.29 -19.84 15.77
N GLY A 18 -20.19 -18.52 15.61
CA GLY A 18 -19.00 -17.76 15.99
C GLY A 18 -18.79 -17.68 17.51
N LYS A 19 -19.89 -17.59 18.27
CA LYS A 19 -19.88 -17.57 19.74
C LYS A 19 -19.30 -18.85 20.32
N LYS A 20 -19.60 -20.01 19.73
CA LYS A 20 -19.19 -21.32 20.25
C LYS A 20 -17.72 -21.64 20.02
N ILE A 21 -17.15 -21.21 18.89
CA ILE A 21 -15.78 -21.58 18.52
C ILE A 21 -14.75 -20.98 19.49
N TYR A 22 -14.79 -19.66 19.69
CA TYR A 22 -13.76 -18.99 20.49
C TYR A 22 -13.94 -19.19 21.99
N SER A 23 -15.19 -19.32 22.48
CA SER A 23 -15.44 -19.72 23.86
C SER A 23 -14.89 -21.12 24.14
N ARG A 24 -15.16 -22.09 23.26
CA ARG A 24 -14.59 -23.45 23.37
C ARG A 24 -13.06 -23.43 23.34
N LEU A 25 -12.45 -22.69 22.40
CA LEU A 25 -10.98 -22.58 22.33
C LEU A 25 -10.38 -21.96 23.58
N TYR A 26 -11.05 -21.00 24.23
CA TYR A 26 -10.61 -20.42 25.48
C TYR A 26 -10.73 -21.42 26.64
N GLU A 27 -11.84 -22.17 26.71
CA GLU A 27 -12.06 -23.22 27.71
C GLU A 27 -11.04 -24.37 27.58
N GLU A 28 -10.71 -24.78 26.35
CA GLU A 28 -9.69 -25.79 26.05
C GLU A 28 -8.26 -25.29 26.31
N SER A 29 -8.06 -23.97 26.43
CA SER A 29 -6.74 -23.38 26.58
C SER A 29 -6.14 -23.63 27.97
N VAL A 30 -4.86 -23.30 28.09
CA VAL A 30 -4.10 -23.40 29.33
C VAL A 30 -4.46 -22.26 30.30
N ALA A 31 -5.01 -21.14 29.81
CA ALA A 31 -5.26 -19.95 30.61
C ALA A 31 -6.24 -20.18 31.79
N PRO A 32 -7.41 -20.85 31.62
CA PRO A 32 -8.27 -21.21 32.74
C PRO A 32 -7.58 -22.09 33.79
N LYS A 33 -6.70 -23.01 33.37
CA LYS A 33 -5.98 -23.94 34.27
C LYS A 33 -5.04 -23.20 35.23
N TYR A 34 -4.49 -22.06 34.80
CA TYR A 34 -3.64 -21.19 35.63
C TYR A 34 -4.40 -20.00 36.23
N GLY A 35 -5.74 -19.98 36.17
CA GLY A 35 -6.56 -18.90 36.73
C GLY A 35 -6.48 -17.58 35.96
N VAL A 36 -5.92 -17.58 34.74
CA VAL A 36 -5.80 -16.38 33.90
C VAL A 36 -7.14 -16.12 33.20
N LYS A 37 -7.90 -15.19 33.76
CA LYS A 37 -9.18 -14.72 33.21
C LYS A 37 -8.98 -13.61 32.19
N ILE A 38 -9.88 -13.52 31.21
CA ILE A 38 -9.96 -12.36 30.32
C ILE A 38 -10.38 -11.15 31.16
N SER A 39 -9.46 -10.20 31.33
CA SER A 39 -9.69 -8.97 32.08
C SER A 39 -10.65 -8.02 31.35
N GLU A 40 -11.33 -7.16 32.09
CA GLU A 40 -12.16 -6.08 31.52
C GLU A 40 -11.32 -5.15 30.63
N TYR A 41 -10.08 -4.85 31.05
CA TYR A 41 -9.14 -4.05 30.26
C TYR A 41 -8.86 -4.67 28.88
N THR A 42 -8.63 -5.99 28.83
CA THR A 42 -8.44 -6.72 27.57
C THR A 42 -9.68 -6.64 26.67
N ARG A 43 -10.89 -6.72 27.25
CA ARG A 43 -12.14 -6.54 26.50
C ARG A 43 -12.28 -5.12 25.96
N HIS A 44 -11.91 -4.12 26.76
CA HIS A 44 -11.92 -2.71 26.35
C HIS A 44 -10.99 -2.46 25.15
N LEU A 45 -9.76 -2.99 25.17
CA LEU A 45 -8.84 -2.87 24.03
C LEU A 45 -9.40 -3.57 22.78
N ALA A 46 -9.98 -4.77 22.94
CA ALA A 46 -10.61 -5.47 21.83
C ALA A 46 -11.78 -4.68 21.22
N LYS A 47 -12.55 -3.97 22.06
CA LYS A 47 -13.62 -3.08 21.64
C LYS A 47 -13.09 -1.94 20.78
N GLN A 48 -12.04 -1.25 21.23
CA GLN A 48 -11.40 -0.16 20.48
C GLN A 48 -10.87 -0.63 19.12
N ILE A 49 -10.26 -1.82 19.05
CA ILE A 49 -9.81 -2.41 17.78
C ILE A 49 -10.98 -2.59 16.81
N CYS A 50 -12.11 -3.14 17.30
CA CYS A 50 -13.29 -3.35 16.47
C CYS A 50 -13.93 -2.04 16.02
N GLU A 51 -13.96 -1.01 16.87
CA GLU A 51 -14.45 0.33 16.50
C GLU A 51 -13.57 0.98 15.43
N ASN A 52 -12.25 0.91 15.59
CA ASN A 52 -11.30 1.39 14.58
C ASN A 52 -11.46 0.67 13.23
N ASP A 53 -11.74 -0.63 13.24
CA ASP A 53 -12.05 -1.39 12.03
C ASP A 53 -13.31 -0.86 11.31
N ILE A 54 -14.36 -0.53 12.06
CA ILE A 54 -15.61 0.04 11.50
C ILE A 54 -15.32 1.41 10.90
N ILE A 55 -14.61 2.27 11.64
CA ILE A 55 -14.24 3.61 11.18
C ILE A 55 -13.41 3.51 9.90
N THR A 56 -12.39 2.65 9.89
CA THR A 56 -11.53 2.41 8.71
C THR A 56 -12.35 1.95 7.52
N PHE A 57 -13.34 1.06 7.72
CA PHE A 57 -14.22 0.61 6.65
C PHE A 57 -15.07 1.76 6.07
N LYS A 58 -15.69 2.58 6.92
CA LYS A 58 -16.46 3.76 6.48
C LYS A 58 -15.59 4.76 5.73
N MET A 59 -14.41 5.06 6.26
CA MET A 59 -13.43 5.94 5.60
C MET A 59 -13.04 5.40 4.22
N LYS A 60 -12.84 4.08 4.08
CA LYS A 60 -12.55 3.46 2.77
C LYS A 60 -13.71 3.59 1.79
N GLN A 61 -14.96 3.49 2.25
CA GLN A 61 -16.14 3.70 1.40
C GLN A 61 -16.21 5.15 0.92
N GLU A 62 -16.07 6.11 1.83
CA GLU A 62 -16.05 7.54 1.49
C GLU A 62 -14.91 7.86 0.53
N LEU A 63 -13.71 7.34 0.79
CA LEU A 63 -12.55 7.52 -0.08
C LEU A 63 -12.77 6.92 -1.47
N ASN A 64 -13.43 5.77 -1.57
CA ASN A 64 -13.79 5.18 -2.85
C ASN A 64 -14.70 6.10 -3.66
N LEU A 65 -15.76 6.64 -3.03
CA LEU A 65 -16.64 7.60 -3.67
C LEU A 65 -15.88 8.84 -4.14
N LEU A 66 -15.03 9.43 -3.29
CA LEU A 66 -14.26 10.62 -3.65
C LEU A 66 -13.31 10.36 -4.83
N VAL A 67 -12.60 9.24 -4.83
CA VAL A 67 -11.56 8.96 -5.84
C VAL A 67 -12.18 8.62 -7.19
N PHE A 68 -13.27 7.85 -7.21
CA PHE A 68 -13.84 7.31 -8.46
C PHE A 68 -15.01 8.14 -9.00
N ALA A 69 -15.79 8.82 -8.16
CA ALA A 69 -16.94 9.61 -8.62
C ALA A 69 -16.56 11.03 -9.04
N SER A 70 -15.43 11.56 -8.59
CA SER A 70 -14.99 12.92 -8.93
C SER A 70 -14.46 12.99 -10.37
N PRO A 71 -15.06 13.82 -11.26
CA PRO A 71 -14.64 13.90 -12.66
C PRO A 71 -13.20 14.43 -12.82
N GLU A 72 -12.74 15.25 -11.88
CA GLU A 72 -11.38 15.81 -11.85
C GLU A 72 -10.28 14.73 -11.79
N PHE A 73 -10.61 13.53 -11.29
CA PHE A 73 -9.68 12.42 -11.18
C PHE A 73 -9.81 11.40 -12.33
N GLU A 74 -10.76 11.58 -13.26
CA GLU A 74 -11.02 10.60 -14.32
C GLU A 74 -9.76 10.33 -15.17
N LEU A 75 -9.04 11.38 -15.56
CA LEU A 75 -7.81 11.26 -16.35
C LEU A 75 -6.69 10.54 -15.58
N TYR A 76 -6.55 10.84 -14.29
CA TYR A 76 -5.57 10.15 -13.43
C TYR A 76 -5.94 8.68 -13.24
N ASN A 77 -7.22 8.39 -13.00
CA ASN A 77 -7.74 7.04 -12.80
C ASN A 77 -7.54 6.17 -14.04
N LYS A 78 -7.74 6.70 -15.26
CA LYS A 78 -7.43 5.98 -16.51
C LYS A 78 -5.97 5.53 -16.56
N VAL A 79 -5.03 6.41 -16.22
CA VAL A 79 -3.62 6.03 -16.12
C VAL A 79 -3.43 5.00 -15.01
N PHE A 80 -4.05 5.16 -13.84
CA PHE A 80 -3.90 4.20 -12.74
C PHE A 80 -4.49 2.82 -13.01
N ASP A 81 -5.52 2.72 -13.84
CA ASP A 81 -6.09 1.46 -14.31
C ASP A 81 -5.06 0.68 -15.13
N ASP A 82 -4.27 1.35 -15.97
CA ASP A 82 -3.19 0.72 -16.75
C ASP A 82 -2.09 0.11 -15.85
N TYR A 83 -1.87 0.67 -14.65
CA TYR A 83 -0.92 0.12 -13.67
C TYR A 83 -1.59 -0.83 -12.67
N GLY A 84 -2.92 -0.97 -12.71
CA GLY A 84 -3.69 -1.76 -11.74
C GLY A 84 -3.52 -1.30 -10.30
N PHE A 85 -3.41 0.02 -10.08
CA PHE A 85 -3.35 0.55 -8.72
C PHE A 85 -4.70 0.35 -8.02
N GLY A 86 -4.68 -0.16 -6.79
CA GLY A 86 -5.87 -0.24 -5.93
C GLY A 86 -6.24 1.10 -5.31
N LEU A 87 -7.36 1.14 -4.59
CA LEU A 87 -7.90 2.36 -3.97
C LEU A 87 -6.84 3.12 -3.15
N MET A 88 -6.15 2.45 -2.23
CA MET A 88 -5.16 3.09 -1.36
C MET A 88 -4.03 3.74 -2.16
N CYS A 89 -3.47 3.01 -3.13
CA CYS A 89 -2.38 3.51 -3.96
C CYS A 89 -2.81 4.76 -4.75
N ARG A 90 -3.99 4.72 -5.37
CA ARG A 90 -4.57 5.87 -6.07
C ARG A 90 -4.74 7.06 -5.15
N SER A 91 -5.41 6.88 -4.00
CA SER A 91 -5.68 7.95 -3.04
C SER A 91 -4.40 8.60 -2.53
N MET A 92 -3.40 7.79 -2.19
CA MET A 92 -2.12 8.27 -1.69
C MET A 92 -1.35 9.04 -2.77
N LEU A 93 -1.34 8.55 -4.01
CA LEU A 93 -0.75 9.28 -5.13
C LEU A 93 -1.48 10.59 -5.40
N LEU A 94 -2.80 10.57 -5.56
CA LEU A 94 -3.64 11.75 -5.79
C LEU A 94 -3.45 12.81 -4.73
N SER A 95 -3.41 12.43 -3.44
CA SER A 95 -3.18 13.37 -2.33
C SER A 95 -1.88 14.17 -2.48
N ARG A 96 -0.89 13.64 -3.21
CA ARG A 96 0.41 14.27 -3.43
C ARG A 96 0.49 14.97 -4.77
N ILE A 97 -0.01 14.35 -5.83
CA ILE A 97 0.19 14.82 -7.20
C ILE A 97 -0.90 15.75 -7.68
N TYR A 98 -2.11 15.69 -7.12
CA TYR A 98 -3.21 16.54 -7.52
C TYR A 98 -2.90 18.02 -7.24
N LEU A 99 -3.27 18.86 -8.19
CA LEU A 99 -2.80 20.23 -8.29
C LEU A 99 -3.86 21.18 -7.77
N LEU A 100 -3.85 21.42 -6.46
CA LEU A 100 -4.74 22.42 -5.85
C LEU A 100 -4.38 23.87 -6.20
N SER A 101 -3.24 24.11 -6.86
CA SER A 101 -2.77 25.45 -7.23
C SER A 101 -2.61 25.64 -8.74
N ARG A 102 -2.87 26.87 -9.19
CA ARG A 102 -3.03 27.29 -10.60
C ARG A 102 -1.77 27.16 -11.48
N PHE A 103 -0.56 27.03 -10.91
CA PHE A 103 0.70 26.97 -11.67
C PHE A 103 1.68 25.92 -11.13
N PRO A 104 1.48 24.63 -11.44
CA PRO A 104 2.40 23.59 -11.02
C PRO A 104 3.63 23.56 -11.92
N LYS A 105 4.79 23.88 -11.35
CA LYS A 105 6.08 23.62 -12.02
C LYS A 105 6.23 22.11 -12.22
N LEU A 106 6.64 21.68 -13.41
CA LEU A 106 6.85 20.26 -13.74
C LEU A 106 7.84 19.58 -12.77
N SER A 107 8.85 20.31 -12.31
CA SER A 107 9.80 19.85 -11.30
C SER A 107 9.14 19.57 -9.94
N ALA A 108 8.13 20.35 -9.56
CA ALA A 108 7.35 20.12 -8.33
C ALA A 108 6.48 18.88 -8.47
N PHE A 109 5.82 18.68 -9.61
CA PHE A 109 5.06 17.46 -9.90
C PHE A 109 5.94 16.21 -9.82
N LYS A 110 7.11 16.25 -10.47
CA LYS A 110 8.12 15.19 -10.43
C LYS A 110 8.58 14.86 -8.99
N ARG A 111 8.80 15.87 -8.14
CA ARG A 111 9.13 15.67 -6.71
C ARG A 111 7.95 15.10 -5.91
N ARG A 112 6.72 15.56 -6.13
CA ARG A 112 5.52 15.07 -5.45
C ARG A 112 5.21 13.60 -5.75
N LEU A 113 5.47 13.17 -6.99
CA LEU A 113 5.37 11.77 -7.39
C LEU A 113 6.50 10.88 -6.80
N GLY A 114 7.55 11.48 -6.24
CA GLY A 114 8.71 10.75 -5.71
C GLY A 114 9.79 10.44 -6.75
N PHE A 115 9.72 11.05 -7.93
CA PHE A 115 10.66 10.90 -9.03
C PHE A 115 11.68 12.06 -9.10
N GLY A 116 11.97 12.73 -7.98
CA GLY A 116 12.95 13.82 -7.90
C GLY A 116 14.38 13.33 -7.67
N CYS A 117 15.35 14.22 -7.89
CA CYS A 117 16.72 14.07 -7.40
C CYS A 117 17.12 15.35 -6.65
N GLU A 118 17.91 15.20 -5.60
CA GLU A 118 18.56 16.30 -4.90
C GLU A 118 20.07 16.10 -4.99
N GLU A 119 20.76 17.18 -5.33
CA GLU A 119 22.21 17.25 -5.33
C GLU A 119 22.68 17.38 -3.88
N ASN A 120 23.49 16.42 -3.42
CA ASN A 120 24.21 16.53 -2.16
C ASN A 120 25.64 16.90 -2.49
N SER A 121 26.05 18.09 -2.03
CA SER A 121 27.43 18.53 -2.09
C SER A 121 27.97 18.56 -0.66
N SER A 122 28.87 17.63 -0.35
CA SER A 122 29.57 17.59 0.93
C SER A 122 31.06 17.36 0.65
N GLY A 123 31.89 18.33 1.04
CA GLY A 123 33.35 18.19 1.10
C GLY A 123 34.02 17.64 -0.16
N GLY A 124 33.63 18.11 -1.35
CA GLY A 124 34.29 17.77 -2.62
C GLY A 124 33.66 16.65 -3.44
N THR A 125 32.60 15.99 -2.96
CA THR A 125 31.87 14.97 -3.72
C THR A 125 30.47 15.45 -4.06
N ASN A 126 30.16 15.55 -5.36
CA ASN A 126 28.79 15.80 -5.83
C ASN A 126 28.11 14.46 -6.09
N SER A 127 27.03 14.19 -5.35
CA SER A 127 26.23 12.98 -5.54
C SER A 127 24.75 13.34 -5.69
N PHE A 128 24.08 12.73 -6.67
CA PHE A 128 22.63 12.84 -6.81
C PHE A 128 21.94 11.77 -5.97
N LYS A 129 21.20 12.18 -4.94
CA LYS A 129 20.33 11.26 -4.18
C LYS A 129 18.91 11.35 -4.72
N LYS A 130 18.21 10.21 -4.73
CA LYS A 130 16.77 10.17 -5.04
C LYS A 130 16.03 11.01 -4.01
N ALA A 131 15.20 11.93 -4.49
CA ALA A 131 14.47 12.90 -3.67
C ALA A 131 12.99 12.96 -4.05
N GLY A 132 12.19 13.60 -3.19
CA GLY A 132 10.74 13.71 -3.37
C GLY A 132 9.95 12.94 -2.32
N SER A 133 8.65 12.80 -2.57
CA SER A 133 7.71 12.23 -1.60
C SER A 133 8.12 10.82 -1.16
N ASN A 134 8.48 10.68 0.12
CA ASN A 134 8.75 9.36 0.70
C ASN A 134 7.49 8.50 0.66
N ILE A 135 6.34 9.12 0.97
CA ILE A 135 5.04 8.45 1.01
C ILE A 135 4.66 7.84 -0.35
N ALA A 136 4.84 8.59 -1.46
CA ALA A 136 4.56 8.06 -2.79
C ALA A 136 5.48 6.89 -3.16
N ARG A 137 6.77 6.97 -2.79
CA ARG A 137 7.74 5.89 -3.04
C ARG A 137 7.42 4.64 -2.22
N THR A 138 7.09 4.80 -0.94
CA THR A 138 6.68 3.70 -0.07
C THR A 138 5.42 3.03 -0.61
N GLU A 139 4.43 3.80 -1.04
CA GLU A 139 3.19 3.26 -1.59
C GLU A 139 3.42 2.46 -2.88
N LEU A 140 4.25 2.97 -3.80
CA LEU A 140 4.61 2.24 -5.01
C LEU A 140 5.41 0.97 -4.69
N HIS A 141 6.24 1.00 -3.65
CA HIS A 141 6.97 -0.18 -3.19
C HIS A 141 6.02 -1.23 -2.60
N LEU A 142 5.05 -0.82 -1.79
CA LEU A 142 4.01 -1.70 -1.25
C LEU A 142 3.16 -2.30 -2.38
N TRP A 143 2.73 -1.49 -3.36
CA TRP A 143 2.02 -1.96 -4.53
C TRP A 143 2.83 -3.00 -5.33
N CYS A 144 4.12 -2.74 -5.58
CA CYS A 144 4.97 -3.71 -6.26
C CYS A 144 5.03 -5.04 -5.50
N ARG A 145 5.16 -4.98 -4.17
CA ARG A 145 5.21 -6.17 -3.33
C ARG A 145 3.88 -6.91 -3.25
N SER A 146 2.74 -6.20 -3.18
CA SER A 146 1.42 -6.83 -3.02
C SER A 146 0.82 -7.32 -4.34
N THR A 147 1.11 -6.65 -5.45
CA THR A 147 0.47 -6.92 -6.73
C THR A 147 1.41 -7.65 -7.68
N ILE A 148 2.59 -7.07 -7.94
CA ILE A 148 3.55 -7.64 -8.91
C ILE A 148 4.21 -8.90 -8.35
N ALA A 149 4.78 -8.82 -7.14
CA ALA A 149 5.54 -9.93 -6.57
C ALA A 149 4.65 -11.14 -6.22
N LEU A 150 3.37 -10.92 -5.89
CA LEU A 150 2.39 -11.98 -5.66
C LEU A 150 1.75 -12.51 -6.97
N LYS A 151 2.15 -11.97 -8.13
CA LYS A 151 1.59 -12.30 -9.46
C LYS A 151 0.07 -12.16 -9.50
N ASP A 152 -0.45 -11.11 -8.85
CA ASP A 152 -1.87 -10.82 -8.93
C ASP A 152 -2.20 -10.27 -10.33
N ARG A 153 -3.33 -10.69 -10.90
CA ARG A 153 -3.59 -10.68 -12.34
C ARG A 153 -3.70 -9.28 -12.95
N LEU A 154 -2.59 -8.66 -13.32
CA LEU A 154 -2.62 -7.44 -14.13
C LEU A 154 -2.92 -7.79 -15.59
N ASN A 155 -4.16 -7.53 -16.00
CA ASN A 155 -4.59 -7.77 -17.39
C ASN A 155 -4.20 -6.62 -18.34
N SER A 156 -3.70 -5.51 -17.82
CA SER A 156 -3.32 -4.34 -18.61
C SER A 156 -1.99 -4.56 -19.35
N LYS A 157 -1.81 -3.89 -20.49
CA LYS A 157 -0.57 -3.96 -21.28
C LYS A 157 0.63 -3.46 -20.48
N VAL A 158 0.47 -2.35 -19.76
CA VAL A 158 1.53 -1.77 -18.93
C VAL A 158 1.85 -2.67 -17.73
N GLY A 159 0.83 -3.26 -17.10
CA GLY A 159 1.01 -4.21 -16.01
C GLY A 159 1.89 -5.39 -16.40
N LYS A 160 1.59 -6.03 -17.54
CA LYS A 160 2.40 -7.12 -18.10
C LYS A 160 3.86 -6.71 -18.36
N GLN A 161 4.08 -5.52 -18.92
CA GLN A 161 5.43 -5.00 -19.14
C GLN A 161 6.22 -4.80 -17.82
N ILE A 162 5.53 -4.45 -16.74
CA ILE A 162 6.14 -4.30 -15.41
C ILE A 162 6.45 -5.68 -14.81
N GLU A 163 5.55 -6.65 -14.97
CA GLU A 163 5.78 -8.05 -14.57
C GLU A 163 6.96 -8.68 -15.31
N ASP A 164 7.08 -8.45 -16.62
CA ASP A 164 8.22 -8.88 -17.42
C ASP A 164 9.51 -8.26 -16.88
N LYS A 165 9.50 -6.96 -16.58
CA LYS A 165 10.66 -6.28 -15.99
C LYS A 165 10.99 -6.76 -14.58
N PHE A 166 9.98 -7.12 -13.79
CA PHE A 166 10.20 -7.73 -12.48
C PHE A 166 10.89 -9.08 -12.62
N SER A 167 10.42 -9.92 -13.55
CA SER A 167 11.00 -11.24 -13.84
C SER A 167 12.45 -11.10 -14.33
N GLU A 168 12.71 -10.22 -15.30
CA GLU A 168 14.07 -9.92 -15.76
C GLU A 168 14.99 -9.44 -14.63
N ASN A 169 14.49 -8.59 -13.74
CA ASN A 169 15.27 -8.09 -12.60
C ASN A 169 15.57 -9.20 -11.59
N SER A 170 14.60 -10.09 -11.35
CA SER A 170 14.77 -11.24 -10.47
C SER A 170 15.85 -12.20 -10.98
N GLU A 171 15.89 -12.45 -12.29
CA GLU A 171 16.92 -13.30 -12.91
C GLU A 171 18.30 -12.66 -12.85
N LYS A 172 18.41 -11.38 -13.20
CA LYS A 172 19.69 -10.64 -13.23
C LYS A 172 20.34 -10.51 -11.87
N ILE A 173 19.55 -10.46 -10.79
CA ILE A 173 20.04 -10.23 -9.43
C ILE A 173 20.31 -11.57 -8.73
N ARG A 174 19.85 -12.71 -9.25
CA ARG A 174 19.96 -14.03 -8.61
C ARG A 174 21.44 -14.41 -8.46
N ARG A 175 22.03 -14.08 -7.31
CA ARG A 175 23.35 -14.53 -6.86
C ARG A 175 23.15 -15.68 -5.87
N PRO A 176 24.03 -16.70 -5.89
CA PRO A 176 23.81 -17.93 -5.12
C PRO A 176 23.97 -17.83 -3.60
N THR A 177 24.16 -16.64 -3.00
CA THR A 177 24.67 -16.52 -1.62
C THR A 177 24.05 -15.43 -0.73
N GLU A 178 23.04 -14.67 -1.17
CA GLU A 178 22.45 -13.57 -0.37
C GLU A 178 21.17 -13.98 0.37
N LYS A 179 20.93 -13.34 1.53
CA LYS A 179 19.71 -13.50 2.33
C LYS A 179 18.48 -13.12 1.48
N ASP A 180 17.54 -14.04 1.32
CA ASP A 180 16.38 -13.92 0.42
C ASP A 180 15.55 -12.62 0.56
N ALA A 181 15.54 -12.03 1.76
CA ALA A 181 14.80 -10.79 2.04
C ALA A 181 15.43 -9.54 1.39
N GLU A 182 16.75 -9.37 1.48
CA GLU A 182 17.46 -8.22 0.88
C GLU A 182 17.40 -8.28 -0.64
N PHE A 183 17.42 -9.51 -1.18
CA PHE A 183 17.21 -9.78 -2.60
C PHE A 183 15.84 -9.29 -3.10
N ALA A 184 14.76 -9.66 -2.39
CA ALA A 184 13.41 -9.28 -2.78
C ALA A 184 13.22 -7.75 -2.78
N ASP A 185 13.77 -7.06 -1.79
CA ASP A 185 13.68 -5.60 -1.68
C ASP A 185 14.44 -4.88 -2.81
N LEU A 186 15.57 -5.42 -3.26
CA LEU A 186 16.34 -4.87 -4.38
C LEU A 186 15.60 -5.04 -5.71
N VAL A 187 15.01 -6.21 -5.97
CA VAL A 187 14.19 -6.47 -7.17
C VAL A 187 12.98 -5.54 -7.20
N ASN A 188 12.27 -5.40 -6.08
CA ASN A 188 11.15 -4.46 -5.93
C ASN A 188 11.60 -3.03 -6.22
N SER A 189 12.70 -2.59 -5.61
CA SER A 189 13.22 -1.22 -5.78
C SER A 189 13.59 -0.88 -7.22
N ARG A 190 14.16 -1.82 -7.97
CA ARG A 190 14.48 -1.63 -9.40
C ARG A 190 13.21 -1.59 -10.26
N THR A 191 12.25 -2.46 -9.97
CA THR A 191 10.98 -2.52 -10.68
C THR A 191 10.17 -1.25 -10.46
N VAL A 192 10.06 -0.77 -9.22
CA VAL A 192 9.45 0.51 -8.87
C VAL A 192 10.11 1.68 -9.59
N ALA A 193 11.44 1.69 -9.72
CA ALA A 193 12.14 2.76 -10.45
C ALA A 193 11.83 2.78 -11.96
N VAL A 194 11.51 1.63 -12.56
CA VAL A 194 11.02 1.54 -13.94
C VAL A 194 9.57 2.02 -14.01
N ALA A 195 8.70 1.46 -13.16
CA ALA A 195 7.28 1.82 -13.11
C ALA A 195 7.08 3.32 -12.88
N LEU A 196 7.83 3.92 -11.95
CA LEU A 196 7.78 5.35 -11.63
C LEU A 196 8.18 6.24 -12.82
N ARG A 197 9.17 5.80 -13.62
CA ARG A 197 9.58 6.51 -14.84
C ARG A 197 8.48 6.53 -15.89
N TRP A 198 7.83 5.38 -16.09
CA TRP A 198 6.71 5.27 -17.03
C TRP A 198 5.49 6.03 -16.52
N LEU A 199 5.16 5.90 -15.24
CA LEU A 199 4.03 6.57 -14.61
C LEU A 199 4.16 8.09 -14.75
N TYR A 200 5.34 8.65 -14.49
CA TYR A 200 5.60 10.08 -14.70
C TYR A 200 5.37 10.50 -16.16
N ARG A 201 5.85 9.71 -17.12
CA ARG A 201 5.67 9.99 -18.55
C ARG A 201 4.19 9.98 -18.95
N ASP A 202 3.45 8.98 -18.48
CA ASP A 202 2.07 8.77 -18.88
C ASP A 202 1.15 9.81 -18.21
N LEU A 203 1.35 10.10 -16.92
CA LEU A 203 0.64 11.18 -16.23
C LEU A 203 0.96 12.56 -16.83
N ARG A 204 2.21 12.81 -17.23
CA ARG A 204 2.58 14.07 -17.89
C ARG A 204 1.87 14.22 -19.24
N ARG A 205 1.60 13.14 -19.97
CA ARG A 205 0.97 13.20 -21.28
C ARG A 205 -0.54 13.46 -21.18
N VAL A 206 -1.17 12.95 -20.13
CA VAL A 206 -2.64 12.94 -20.00
C VAL A 206 -3.14 14.07 -19.09
N CYS A 207 -2.40 14.41 -18.03
CA CYS A 207 -2.88 15.29 -16.97
C CYS A 207 -2.21 16.68 -16.94
N LEU A 208 -1.17 16.92 -17.75
CA LEU A 208 -0.40 18.17 -17.83
C LEU A 208 -0.24 18.60 -19.28
#